data_AF-A0A8R7QPB8-F1
#
_entry.id   AF-A0A8R7QPB8-F1
#
_cell.length_a   1.000
_cell.length_b   1.000
_cell.length_c   1.000
_cell.angle_alpha   90.00
_cell.angle_beta   90.00
_cell.angle_gamma   90.00
#
_symmetry.space_group_name_H-M   'P 1'
#
loop_
_entity.id
_entity.type
_entity.pdbx_description
1 polymer ?
#
loop_
_entity_poly.entity_id
_entity_poly.type
_entity_poly.pdbx_seq_one_letter_code
_entity_poly.pdbx_strand_id
1 'polypeptide(L)'
;MMKAYDDRVEWHYLEAIMTKLGFSRSFVSLIMKCVTSVRFTIRVNGELLPYFVPSCGLRQGDPVSPFLFLLCAEGLTSLLNSYGYPCIDRGIRVSVRAPWVSHLLFADDSLIFISATEESVIRVNEILVIYAASSGQSVNRDKSAVFFSPNTPVDRRHDLKLLLGIQVEAFSDRYLGLPTAVGRISSGTFDHI
;
A
#
# COMPACT_ATOMS: atom_id res chain seq x y z
N MET A 1 5.83 -1.74 -0.39
CA MET A 1 6.18 -0.93 0.82
C MET A 1 7.63 -1.17 1.26
N MET A 2 8.25 -0.29 2.09
CA MET A 2 9.57 -0.59 2.68
C MET A 2 9.43 -1.59 3.84
N LYS A 3 9.91 -2.83 3.62
CA LYS A 3 9.71 -4.01 4.48
C LYS A 3 8.23 -4.30 4.68
N ALA A 4 7.77 -5.32 3.96
CA ALA A 4 6.48 -5.93 4.17
C ALA A 4 6.45 -6.66 5.50
N TYR A 5 5.31 -6.62 6.18
CA TYR A 5 5.05 -7.06 7.54
C TYR A 5 5.40 -6.04 8.60
N ASP A 6 4.34 -5.36 9.03
CA ASP A 6 3.98 -5.02 10.40
C ASP A 6 4.94 -4.19 11.26
N ASP A 7 6.26 -4.23 11.10
CA ASP A 7 7.27 -3.65 12.01
C ASP A 7 7.22 -2.11 12.14
N ARG A 8 6.44 -1.43 11.30
CA ARG A 8 6.38 0.04 11.26
C ARG A 8 5.01 0.64 11.52
N VAL A 9 3.98 -0.19 11.72
CA VAL A 9 2.62 0.33 11.93
C VAL A 9 2.56 1.06 13.27
N GLU A 10 2.28 2.37 13.21
CA GLU A 10 2.10 3.17 14.42
C GLU A 10 0.81 2.76 15.15
N TRP A 11 0.93 2.43 16.44
CA TRP A 11 -0.20 1.92 17.23
C TRP A 11 -1.32 2.95 17.41
N HIS A 12 -0.96 4.22 17.59
CA HIS A 12 -1.93 5.31 17.67
C HIS A 12 -2.73 5.48 16.37
N TYR A 13 -2.10 5.22 15.23
CA TYR A 13 -2.77 5.26 13.94
C TYR A 13 -3.79 4.13 13.80
N LEU A 14 -3.42 2.90 14.16
CA LEU A 14 -4.35 1.76 14.15
C LEU A 14 -5.57 2.04 15.05
N GLU A 15 -5.36 2.51 16.27
CA GLU A 15 -6.43 2.87 17.20
C GLU A 15 -7.38 3.94 16.62
N ALA A 16 -6.81 4.99 16.00
CA ALA A 16 -7.56 6.06 15.37
C ALA A 16 -8.40 5.56 14.18
N ILE A 17 -7.83 4.71 13.33
CA ILE A 17 -8.54 4.11 12.19
C ILE A 17 -9.69 3.23 12.66
N MET A 18 -9.45 2.32 13.61
CA MET A 18 -10.51 1.48 14.15
C MET A 18 -11.64 2.31 14.77
N THR A 19 -11.30 3.37 15.50
CA THR A 19 -12.31 4.28 16.06
C THR A 19 -13.10 4.98 14.96
N LYS A 20 -12.44 5.42 13.88
CA LYS A 20 -13.08 6.11 12.76
C LYS A 20 -13.99 5.19 11.93
N LEU A 21 -13.63 3.91 11.81
CA LEU A 21 -14.45 2.87 11.18
C LEU A 21 -15.67 2.47 12.02
N GLY A 22 -15.79 2.98 13.25
CA GLY A 22 -16.98 2.78 14.09
C GLY A 22 -16.92 1.56 15.00
N PHE A 23 -15.75 0.95 15.18
CA PHE A 23 -15.59 -0.12 16.16
C PHE A 23 -15.84 0.38 17.59
N SER A 24 -16.43 -0.47 18.43
CA SER A 24 -16.72 -0.10 19.83
C SER A 24 -15.42 0.14 20.61
N ARG A 25 -15.41 1.13 21.50
CA ARG A 25 -14.22 1.45 22.32
C ARG A 25 -13.73 0.26 23.14
N SER A 26 -14.64 -0.58 23.63
CA SER A 26 -14.28 -1.79 24.37
C SER A 26 -13.53 -2.79 23.50
N PHE A 27 -13.95 -2.96 22.25
CA PHE A 27 -13.26 -3.84 21.29
C PHE A 27 -11.90 -3.28 20.89
N VAL A 28 -11.83 -1.98 20.56
CA VAL A 28 -10.56 -1.31 20.26
C VAL A 28 -9.58 -1.45 21.42
N SER A 29 -10.01 -1.22 22.67
CA SER A 29 -9.17 -1.39 23.85
C SER A 29 -8.65 -2.82 24.01
N LEU A 30 -9.46 -3.84 23.68
CA LEU A 30 -9.03 -5.23 23.73
C LEU A 30 -7.92 -5.51 22.70
N ILE A 31 -8.12 -5.07 21.46
CA ILE A 31 -7.12 -5.20 20.39
C ILE A 31 -5.83 -4.45 20.76
N MET A 32 -5.92 -3.22 21.24
CA MET A 32 -4.75 -2.44 21.63
C MET A 32 -3.98 -3.09 22.79
N LYS A 33 -4.65 -3.77 23.73
CA LYS A 33 -3.96 -4.58 24.76
C LYS A 33 -3.18 -5.75 24.15
N CYS A 34 -3.72 -6.42 23.14
CA CYS A 34 -3.01 -7.50 22.45
C CYS A 34 -1.78 -6.99 21.69
N VAL A 35 -1.92 -5.87 20.98
CA VAL A 35 -0.86 -5.28 20.15
C VAL A 35 0.26 -4.69 21.01
N THR A 36 -0.07 -3.98 22.09
CA THR A 36 0.90 -3.23 22.91
C THR A 36 1.65 -4.07 23.96
N SER A 37 1.17 -5.28 24.27
CA SER A 37 1.75 -6.13 25.33
C SER A 37 2.81 -7.12 24.83
N VAL A 38 3.08 -7.12 23.52
CA VAL A 38 4.06 -8.02 22.89
C VAL A 38 5.46 -7.75 23.44
N ARG A 39 6.25 -8.82 23.62
CA ARG A 39 7.67 -8.76 23.99
C ARG A 39 8.45 -9.62 23.03
N PHE A 40 9.61 -9.12 22.59
CA PHE A 40 10.48 -9.81 21.66
C PHE A 40 11.81 -10.16 22.33
N THR A 41 12.34 -11.32 21.97
CA THR A 41 13.71 -11.73 22.30
C THR A 41 14.39 -12.18 21.02
N ILE A 42 15.64 -11.78 20.84
CA ILE A 42 16.44 -12.21 19.69
C ILE A 42 17.31 -13.37 20.12
N ARG A 43 17.36 -14.42 19.30
CA ARG A 43 18.31 -15.52 19.46
C ARG A 43 19.55 -15.25 18.60
N VAL A 44 20.72 -15.16 19.22
CA VAL A 44 22.01 -14.99 18.54
C VAL A 44 22.92 -16.15 18.92
N ASN A 45 23.44 -16.89 17.94
CA ASN A 45 24.34 -18.03 18.16
C ASN A 45 23.80 -19.10 19.13
N GLY A 46 22.47 -19.30 19.16
CA GLY A 46 21.80 -20.27 20.04
C GLY A 46 21.39 -19.71 21.41
N GLU A 47 21.89 -18.54 21.81
CA GLU A 47 21.55 -17.90 23.07
C GLU A 47 20.44 -16.87 22.90
N LEU A 48 19.54 -16.78 23.88
CA LEU A 48 18.45 -15.81 23.92
C LEU A 48 18.92 -14.55 24.65
N LEU A 49 18.83 -13.41 24.00
CA LEU A 49 19.11 -12.10 24.60
C LEU A 49 17.97 -11.66 25.54
N PRO A 50 18.18 -10.64 26.40
CA PRO A 50 17.10 -10.02 27.16
C PRO A 50 15.94 -9.58 26.24
N TYR A 51 14.72 -9.66 26.76
CA TYR A 51 13.57 -9.21 25.99
C TYR A 51 13.55 -7.68 25.86
N PHE A 52 12.96 -7.19 24.78
CA PHE A 52 12.60 -5.79 24.61
C PHE A 52 11.11 -5.66 24.26
N VAL A 53 10.56 -4.47 24.50
CA VAL A 53 9.17 -4.14 24.18
C VAL A 53 9.19 -3.25 22.94
N PRO A 54 8.50 -3.62 21.86
CA PRO A 54 8.37 -2.77 20.68
C PRO A 54 7.53 -1.52 21.02
N SER A 55 7.76 -0.41 20.31
CA SER A 55 6.90 0.79 20.40
C SER A 55 5.89 0.89 19.26
N CYS A 56 6.11 0.13 18.19
CA CYS A 56 5.26 0.09 17.02
C CYS A 56 5.28 -1.30 16.40
N GLY A 57 4.34 -1.49 15.49
CA GLY A 57 4.22 -2.65 14.66
C GLY A 57 3.38 -3.80 15.19
N LEU A 58 3.06 -4.75 14.32
CA LEU A 58 2.22 -5.91 14.63
C LEU A 58 3.07 -7.18 14.67
N ARG A 59 2.52 -8.21 15.33
CA ARG A 59 3.27 -9.45 15.56
C ARG A 59 3.17 -10.35 14.33
N GLN A 60 4.31 -10.62 13.69
CA GLN A 60 4.38 -11.62 12.63
C GLN A 60 4.04 -13.01 13.17
N GLY A 61 3.17 -13.74 12.44
CA GLY A 61 2.68 -15.06 12.84
C GLY A 61 1.51 -15.04 13.83
N ASP A 62 1.07 -13.86 14.30
CA ASP A 62 -0.20 -13.73 15.00
C ASP A 62 -1.36 -13.78 13.97
N PRO A 63 -2.36 -14.65 14.15
CA PRO A 63 -3.50 -14.75 13.24
C PRO A 63 -4.31 -13.44 13.10
N VAL A 64 -4.23 -12.51 14.06
CA VAL A 64 -4.98 -11.25 14.03
C VAL A 64 -4.26 -10.17 13.23
N SER A 65 -2.92 -10.17 13.22
CA SER A 65 -2.11 -9.11 12.59
C SER A 65 -2.44 -8.85 11.11
N PRO A 66 -2.67 -9.86 10.24
CA PRO A 66 -3.07 -9.62 8.86
C PRO A 66 -4.36 -8.80 8.72
N PHE A 67 -5.33 -9.00 9.60
CA PHE A 67 -6.58 -8.25 9.58
C PHE A 67 -6.39 -6.81 10.05
N LEU A 68 -5.56 -6.60 11.07
CA LEU A 68 -5.23 -5.25 11.55
C LEU A 68 -4.44 -4.47 10.49
N PHE A 69 -3.55 -5.14 9.76
CA PHE A 69 -2.85 -4.54 8.63
C PHE A 69 -3.81 -4.07 7.53
N LEU A 70 -4.84 -4.87 7.20
CA LEU A 70 -5.88 -4.47 6.25
C LEU A 70 -6.66 -3.23 6.73
N LEU A 71 -6.95 -3.13 8.03
CA LEU A 71 -7.57 -1.92 8.59
C LEU A 71 -6.65 -0.71 8.41
N CYS A 72 -5.35 -0.84 8.63
CA CYS A 72 -4.40 0.25 8.37
C CYS A 72 -4.33 0.65 6.90
N ALA A 73 -4.43 -0.31 5.96
CA ALA A 73 -4.47 -0.03 4.54
C ALA A 73 -5.73 0.75 4.13
N GLU A 74 -6.85 0.59 4.82
CA GLU A 74 -8.08 1.34 4.56
C GLU A 74 -7.91 2.86 4.72
N GLY A 75 -6.96 3.31 5.56
CA GLY A 75 -6.66 4.73 5.64
C GLY A 75 -6.00 5.28 4.38
N LEU A 76 -5.20 4.47 3.66
CA LEU A 76 -4.67 4.85 2.35
C LEU A 76 -5.79 4.93 1.31
N THR A 77 -6.66 3.92 1.27
CA THR A 77 -7.89 3.90 0.44
C THR A 77 -8.73 5.16 0.67
N SER A 78 -8.94 5.52 1.94
CA SER A 78 -9.68 6.71 2.34
C SER A 78 -9.03 8.00 1.84
N LEU A 79 -7.71 8.14 1.96
CA LEU A 79 -6.98 9.29 1.43
C LEU A 79 -7.07 9.36 -0.10
N LEU A 80 -6.86 8.26 -0.81
CA LEU A 80 -6.96 8.21 -2.28
C LEU A 80 -8.35 8.61 -2.78
N ASN A 81 -9.40 8.27 -2.04
CA ASN A 81 -10.78 8.55 -2.42
C ASN A 81 -11.24 9.98 -2.06
N SER A 82 -10.66 10.61 -1.03
CA SER A 82 -11.21 11.85 -0.44
C SER A 82 -10.26 13.05 -0.42
N TYR A 83 -8.95 12.85 -0.58
CA TYR A 83 -7.97 13.92 -0.50
C TYR A 83 -7.97 14.78 -1.77
N GLY A 84 -8.22 16.09 -1.61
CA GLY A 84 -8.16 17.07 -2.70
C GLY A 84 -9.40 17.13 -3.61
N TYR A 85 -10.61 17.03 -3.04
CA TYR A 85 -11.90 17.00 -3.75
C TYR A 85 -11.96 17.87 -5.03
N PRO A 86 -12.45 17.33 -6.17
CA PRO A 86 -12.93 15.95 -6.37
C PRO A 86 -11.79 14.91 -6.43
N CYS A 87 -12.12 13.62 -6.30
CA CYS A 87 -11.17 12.49 -6.27
C CYS A 87 -10.01 12.63 -7.28
N ILE A 88 -8.79 12.22 -6.90
CA ILE A 88 -7.58 12.35 -7.73
C ILE A 88 -7.81 11.89 -9.17
N ASP A 89 -8.41 10.71 -9.28
CA ASP A 89 -8.75 10.08 -10.54
C ASP A 89 -9.88 9.05 -10.33
N ARG A 90 -10.59 8.73 -11.42
CA ARG A 90 -11.49 7.59 -11.46
C ARG A 90 -10.72 6.27 -11.60
N GLY A 91 -9.49 6.30 -12.12
CA GLY A 91 -8.68 5.11 -12.35
C GLY A 91 -9.10 4.37 -13.61
N ILE A 92 -9.17 3.03 -13.55
CA ILE A 92 -9.49 2.18 -14.71
C ILE A 92 -10.86 1.52 -14.56
N ARG A 93 -11.50 1.20 -15.69
CA ARG A 93 -12.69 0.32 -15.74
C ARG A 93 -12.51 -0.73 -16.82
N VAL A 94 -12.90 -1.96 -16.52
CA VAL A 94 -12.73 -3.10 -17.45
C VAL A 94 -13.86 -3.15 -18.49
N SER A 95 -15.05 -2.65 -18.14
CA SER A 95 -16.19 -2.55 -19.06
C SER A 95 -17.05 -1.34 -18.75
N VAL A 96 -17.97 -1.00 -19.67
CA VAL A 96 -18.89 0.14 -19.50
C VAL A 96 -19.74 0.02 -18.24
N ARG A 97 -20.08 -1.21 -17.83
CA ARG A 97 -20.91 -1.50 -16.63
C ARG A 97 -20.08 -1.85 -15.39
N ALA A 98 -18.75 -1.93 -15.50
CA ALA A 98 -17.89 -2.23 -14.37
C ALA A 98 -17.69 -0.99 -13.49
N PRO A 99 -17.50 -1.17 -12.17
CA PRO A 99 -17.07 -0.08 -11.31
C PRO A 99 -15.69 0.43 -11.75
N TRP A 100 -15.44 1.69 -11.43
CA TRP A 100 -14.13 2.30 -11.56
C TRP A 100 -13.22 1.81 -10.42
N VAL A 101 -11.97 1.49 -10.76
CA VAL A 101 -10.96 1.00 -9.83
C VAL A 101 -9.77 1.94 -9.88
N SER A 102 -9.54 2.68 -8.79
CA SER A 102 -8.41 3.61 -8.65
C SER A 102 -7.18 2.95 -8.04
N HIS A 103 -7.34 1.88 -7.26
CA HIS A 103 -6.21 1.17 -6.65
C HIS A 103 -6.57 -0.28 -6.31
N LEU A 104 -5.54 -1.12 -6.22
CA LEU A 104 -5.60 -2.50 -5.75
C LEU A 104 -4.52 -2.68 -4.69
N LEU A 105 -4.92 -3.09 -3.49
CA LEU A 105 -4.03 -3.28 -2.35
C LEU A 105 -4.06 -4.75 -1.97
N PHE A 106 -2.89 -5.40 -1.96
CA PHE A 106 -2.74 -6.75 -1.47
C PHE A 106 -1.49 -6.84 -0.60
N ALA A 107 -1.68 -6.96 0.71
CA ALA A 107 -0.58 -6.88 1.67
C ALA A 107 0.32 -5.65 1.39
N ASP A 108 1.60 -5.87 1.11
CA ASP A 108 2.60 -4.84 0.82
C ASP A 108 2.67 -4.40 -0.65
N ASP A 109 1.98 -5.11 -1.53
CA ASP A 109 1.92 -4.87 -2.97
C ASP A 109 0.70 -4.00 -3.31
N SER A 110 0.97 -2.79 -3.78
CA SER A 110 -0.06 -1.79 -4.08
C SER A 110 0.05 -1.33 -5.53
N LEU A 111 -1.06 -1.41 -6.27
CA LEU A 111 -1.21 -0.79 -7.58
C LEU A 111 -2.12 0.43 -7.45
N ILE A 112 -1.67 1.55 -7.99
CA ILE A 112 -2.44 2.81 -8.01
C ILE A 112 -2.58 3.26 -9.45
N PHE A 113 -3.81 3.50 -9.88
CA PHE A 113 -4.16 3.95 -11.22
C PHE A 113 -4.49 5.44 -11.20
N ILE A 114 -3.70 6.22 -11.94
CA ILE A 114 -3.88 7.65 -12.11
C ILE A 114 -3.69 8.07 -13.56
N SER A 115 -4.28 9.20 -13.93
CA SER A 115 -3.99 9.87 -15.19
C SER A 115 -2.54 10.34 -15.23
N ALA A 116 -1.96 10.30 -16.43
CA ALA A 116 -0.62 10.80 -16.69
C ALA A 116 -0.60 12.34 -16.76
N THR A 117 -1.02 13.01 -15.69
CA THR A 117 -0.98 14.47 -15.51
C THR A 117 -0.09 14.80 -14.32
N GLU A 118 0.53 15.98 -14.36
CA GLU A 118 1.36 16.46 -13.25
C GLU A 118 0.56 16.60 -11.96
N GLU A 119 -0.67 17.12 -12.04
CA GLU A 119 -1.57 17.30 -10.90
C GLU A 119 -1.87 15.97 -10.18
N SER A 120 -2.22 14.92 -10.94
CA SER A 120 -2.53 13.61 -10.35
C SER A 120 -1.29 12.99 -9.69
N VAL A 121 -0.12 13.16 -10.29
CA VAL A 121 1.15 12.68 -9.73
C VAL A 121 1.52 13.41 -8.44
N ILE A 122 1.44 14.75 -8.44
CA ILE A 122 1.73 15.57 -7.25
C ILE A 122 0.81 15.14 -6.10
N ARG A 123 -0.50 15.02 -6.37
CA ARG A 123 -1.49 14.64 -5.36
C ARG A 123 -1.26 13.24 -4.79
N VAL A 124 -0.92 12.26 -5.63
CA VAL A 124 -0.55 10.92 -5.12
C VAL A 124 0.68 11.00 -4.23
N ASN A 125 1.71 11.76 -4.63
CA ASN A 125 2.92 11.91 -3.83
C ASN A 125 2.62 12.54 -2.46
N GLU A 126 1.78 13.57 -2.40
CA GLU A 126 1.31 14.19 -1.15
C GLU A 126 0.58 13.19 -0.25
N ILE A 127 -0.34 12.40 -0.82
CA ILE A 127 -1.07 11.36 -0.08
C ILE A 127 -0.12 10.31 0.48
N LEU A 128 0.84 9.85 -0.30
CA LEU A 128 1.83 8.88 0.16
C LEU A 128 2.68 9.44 1.29
N VAL A 129 3.02 10.74 1.26
CA VAL A 129 3.74 11.42 2.35
C VAL A 129 2.88 11.51 3.61
N ILE A 130 1.63 11.94 3.50
CA ILE A 130 0.69 12.03 4.63
C ILE A 130 0.46 10.65 5.24
N TYR A 131 0.25 9.65 4.40
CA TYR A 131 0.05 8.27 4.83
C TYR A 131 1.28 7.74 5.56
N ALA A 132 2.48 7.95 5.02
CA ALA A 132 3.73 7.51 5.65
C ALA A 132 3.96 8.19 7.01
N ALA A 133 3.70 9.49 7.10
CA ALA A 133 3.83 10.24 8.35
C ALA A 133 2.81 9.80 9.42
N SER A 134 1.61 9.42 9.01
CA SER A 134 0.54 9.03 9.93
C SER A 134 0.62 7.57 10.36
N SER A 135 0.86 6.66 9.41
CA SER A 135 0.84 5.20 9.64
C SER A 135 2.21 4.62 10.03
N GLY A 136 3.29 5.35 9.77
CA GLY A 136 4.67 4.85 9.83
C GLY A 136 5.08 4.02 8.60
N GLN A 137 4.16 3.73 7.68
CA GLN A 137 4.42 2.90 6.51
C GLN A 137 4.87 3.73 5.31
N SER A 138 6.15 3.66 4.99
CA SER A 138 6.74 4.37 3.85
C SER A 138 6.77 3.53 2.57
N VAL A 139 6.49 4.19 1.44
CA VAL A 139 6.66 3.60 0.11
C VAL A 139 8.15 3.42 -0.19
N ASN A 140 8.53 2.25 -0.70
CA ASN A 140 9.88 1.99 -1.16
C ASN A 140 9.99 2.38 -2.64
N ARG A 141 10.46 3.60 -2.91
CA ARG A 141 10.58 4.12 -4.28
C ARG A 141 11.54 3.33 -5.16
N ASP A 142 12.56 2.70 -4.57
CA ASP A 142 13.54 1.88 -5.29
C ASP A 142 12.94 0.56 -5.79
N LYS A 143 11.93 0.05 -5.09
CA LYS A 143 11.16 -1.15 -5.48
C LYS A 143 9.87 -0.82 -6.21
N SER A 144 9.48 0.45 -6.26
CA SER A 144 8.32 0.88 -7.02
C SER A 144 8.69 1.03 -8.49
N ALA A 145 7.73 0.76 -9.36
CA ALA A 145 7.86 0.98 -10.79
C ALA A 145 6.63 1.70 -11.32
N VAL A 146 6.79 2.44 -12.41
CA VAL A 146 5.70 3.16 -13.08
C VAL A 146 5.47 2.53 -14.45
N PHE A 147 4.19 2.33 -14.78
CA PHE A 147 3.76 1.90 -16.11
C PHE A 147 3.03 3.04 -16.81
N PHE A 148 3.42 3.34 -18.04
CA PHE A 148 2.78 4.35 -18.87
C PHE A 148 2.03 3.71 -20.04
N SER A 149 0.87 4.27 -20.38
CA SER A 149 0.18 3.93 -21.62
C SER A 149 1.10 4.15 -22.83
N PRO A 150 0.99 3.32 -23.89
CA PRO A 150 1.70 3.55 -25.15
C PRO A 150 1.50 4.95 -25.72
N ASN A 151 0.36 5.57 -25.43
CA ASN A 151 -0.02 6.90 -25.92
C ASN A 151 0.61 8.06 -25.14
N THR A 152 1.36 7.81 -24.06
CA THR A 152 2.02 8.87 -23.28
C THR A 152 3.33 9.29 -23.96
N PRO A 153 3.53 10.58 -24.31
CA PRO A 153 4.77 11.08 -24.92
C PRO A 153 5.99 10.86 -24.03
N VAL A 154 7.16 10.64 -24.62
CA VAL A 154 8.41 10.33 -23.90
C VAL A 154 8.81 11.44 -22.93
N ASP A 155 8.74 12.70 -23.36
CA ASP A 155 9.08 13.85 -22.50
C ASP A 155 8.22 13.88 -21.24
N ARG A 156 6.90 13.68 -21.41
CA ARG A 156 5.96 13.60 -20.30
C ARG A 156 6.26 12.41 -19.36
N ARG A 157 6.69 11.26 -19.88
CA ARG A 157 7.09 10.14 -19.02
C ARG A 157 8.29 10.53 -18.16
N HIS A 158 9.28 11.20 -18.75
CA HIS A 158 10.45 11.65 -18.03
C HIS A 158 10.08 12.62 -16.89
N ASP A 159 9.25 13.62 -17.18
CA ASP A 159 8.79 14.61 -16.20
C ASP A 159 8.03 13.95 -15.05
N LEU A 160 7.08 13.06 -15.36
CA LEU A 160 6.28 12.38 -14.33
C LEU A 160 7.11 11.42 -13.47
N LYS A 161 8.15 10.79 -14.02
CA LYS A 161 9.09 9.95 -13.25
C LYS A 161 9.90 10.77 -12.26
N LEU A 162 10.37 11.95 -12.67
CA LEU A 162 11.08 12.88 -11.79
C LEU A 162 10.16 13.34 -10.65
N LEU A 163 8.92 13.71 -10.96
CA LEU A 163 7.94 14.13 -9.95
C LEU A 163 7.57 13.01 -8.97
N LEU A 164 7.38 11.77 -9.45
CA LEU A 164 7.14 10.60 -8.60
C LEU A 164 8.38 10.16 -7.82
N GLY A 165 9.59 10.56 -8.25
CA GLY A 165 10.85 10.04 -7.72
C GLY A 165 10.97 8.52 -7.91
N ILE A 166 10.39 7.97 -8.99
CA ILE A 166 10.47 6.55 -9.36
C ILE A 166 11.13 6.45 -10.73
N GLN A 167 12.30 5.83 -10.77
CA GLN A 167 13.13 5.78 -12.00
C GLN A 167 12.88 4.52 -12.83
N VAL A 168 12.31 3.47 -12.23
CA VAL A 168 12.06 2.19 -12.89
C VAL A 168 10.77 2.28 -13.71
N GLU A 169 10.87 2.04 -15.02
CA GLU A 169 9.72 1.77 -15.87
C GLU A 169 9.48 0.25 -15.93
N ALA A 170 8.29 -0.17 -15.53
CA ALA A 170 7.88 -1.57 -15.58
C ALA A 170 7.56 -1.96 -17.02
N PHE A 171 8.46 -2.66 -17.72
CA PHE A 171 8.17 -3.16 -19.08
C PHE A 171 7.38 -4.48 -19.08
N SER A 172 7.44 -5.24 -17.97
CA SER A 172 6.74 -6.52 -17.81
C SER A 172 6.62 -6.96 -16.35
N ASP A 173 6.29 -6.05 -15.44
CA ASP A 173 6.21 -6.44 -14.02
C ASP A 173 5.03 -7.36 -13.76
N ARG A 174 5.25 -8.32 -12.87
CA ARG A 174 4.22 -9.23 -12.39
C ARG A 174 3.61 -8.65 -11.12
N TYR A 175 2.29 -8.47 -11.10
CA TYR A 175 1.53 -8.23 -9.88
C TYR A 175 0.92 -9.55 -9.42
N LEU A 176 1.27 -10.00 -8.20
CA LEU A 176 0.84 -11.29 -7.65
C LEU A 176 1.14 -12.49 -8.59
N GLY A 177 2.28 -12.44 -9.28
CA GLY A 177 2.69 -13.48 -10.24
C GLY A 177 2.04 -13.37 -11.63
N LEU A 178 1.10 -12.44 -11.82
CA LEU A 178 0.42 -12.20 -13.10
C LEU A 178 1.01 -10.99 -13.84
N PRO A 179 1.19 -11.04 -15.16
CA PRO A 179 1.66 -9.90 -15.94
C PRO A 179 0.71 -8.70 -15.79
N THR A 180 1.26 -7.54 -15.41
CA THR A 180 0.50 -6.29 -15.21
C THR A 180 -0.01 -5.70 -16.53
N ALA A 181 0.64 -6.06 -17.65
CA ALA A 181 0.21 -5.73 -18.99
C ALA A 181 0.25 -6.99 -19.87
N VAL A 182 -0.91 -7.58 -20.10
CA VAL A 182 -1.13 -8.41 -21.29
C VAL A 182 -1.77 -7.49 -22.33
N GLY A 183 -1.30 -7.53 -23.57
CA GLY A 183 -2.03 -6.94 -24.68
C GLY A 183 -3.40 -7.64 -24.90
N ARG A 184 -3.75 -7.89 -26.15
CA ARG A 184 -4.98 -8.65 -26.44
C ARG A 184 -4.80 -10.09 -25.92
N ILE A 185 -5.59 -10.46 -24.91
CA ILE A 185 -5.60 -11.82 -24.34
C ILE A 185 -6.03 -12.79 -25.45
N SER A 186 -5.11 -13.63 -25.93
CA SER A 186 -5.41 -14.79 -26.77
C SER A 186 -5.56 -16.03 -25.88
N SER A 187 -6.19 -17.09 -26.41
CA SER A 187 -6.49 -18.31 -25.65
C SER A 187 -5.29 -18.92 -24.92
N GLY A 188 -4.06 -18.72 -25.40
CA GLY A 188 -2.84 -19.26 -24.78
C GLY A 188 -2.12 -18.35 -23.77
N THR A 189 -2.70 -17.19 -23.45
CA THR A 189 -2.07 -16.20 -22.55
C THR A 189 -1.88 -16.73 -21.12
N PHE A 190 -2.72 -17.67 -20.69
CA PHE A 190 -2.70 -18.21 -19.33
C PHE A 190 -2.39 -19.71 -19.29
N ASP A 191 -1.95 -20.32 -20.39
CA ASP A 191 -1.66 -21.77 -20.48
C ASP A 191 -0.47 -22.22 -19.62
N HIS A 192 0.21 -21.28 -18.96
CA HIS A 192 1.38 -21.49 -18.10
C HIS A 192 1.11 -21.13 -16.63
N ILE A 193 -0.16 -20.96 -16.26
CA ILE A 193 -0.66 -20.94 -14.88
C ILE A 193 -1.27 -22.31 -14.56
#